data_AF-A0A925B1N6-F1
#
_entry.id   AF-A0A925B1N6-F1
#
_cell.length_a   1.000
_cell.length_b   1.000
_cell.length_c   1.000
_cell.angle_alpha   90.00
_cell.angle_beta   90.00
_cell.angle_gamma   90.00
#
_symmetry.space_group_name_H-M   'P 1'
#
loop_
_entity.id
_entity.type
_entity.pdbx_description
1 polymer ?
#
loop_
_entity_poly.entity_id
_entity_poly.type
_entity_poly.pdbx_seq_one_letter_code
_entity_poly.pdbx_strand_id
1 'polypeptide(L)'
;MKVLGLASYPIETAATRYRLAQFVEPLAERGIELNVRPFMDSKTFRGLYNRANLPKTIFGLMTAGFGRLKDVLDAGKFDAMLIQREAMLFGPPFVEWIAKSWQKIPLVLDLDDASYIPQTSLVYGKIGTALKFPGKTDSLIKWAETVTCGNPVIARHVTAQGKNAVVIPTVVDTNKFCPRQPDLQNEKLIIGWIG
;
A
#
# COMPACT_ATOMS: atom_id res chain seq x y z
N MET A 1 4.38 19.34 8.65
CA MET A 1 5.20 18.16 8.30
C MET A 1 4.74 17.64 6.95
N LYS A 2 5.65 17.30 6.03
CA LYS A 2 5.34 16.74 4.71
C LYS A 2 5.71 15.27 4.66
N VAL A 3 4.78 14.41 4.27
CA VAL A 3 4.98 12.97 4.21
C VAL A 3 4.77 12.47 2.79
N LEU A 4 5.74 11.73 2.26
CA LEU A 4 5.61 11.05 0.98
C LEU A 4 4.92 9.70 1.19
N GLY A 5 3.67 9.57 0.73
CA GLY A 5 2.92 8.32 0.78
C GLY A 5 3.12 7.51 -0.50
N LEU A 6 3.78 6.35 -0.45
CA LEU A 6 3.96 5.48 -1.61
C LEU A 6 3.00 4.30 -1.54
N ALA A 7 2.21 4.12 -2.60
CA ALA A 7 1.34 2.96 -2.77
C ALA A 7 1.74 2.17 -4.01
N SER A 8 1.38 0.88 -4.07
CA SER A 8 1.58 0.06 -5.28
C SER A 8 0.44 0.24 -6.30
N TYR A 9 -0.76 0.52 -5.81
CA TYR A 9 -1.99 0.59 -6.60
C TYR A 9 -2.66 1.97 -6.50
N PRO A 10 -3.50 2.36 -7.47
CA PRO A 10 -4.20 3.64 -7.41
C PRO A 10 -5.41 3.59 -6.45
N ILE A 11 -6.07 4.74 -6.27
CA ILE A 11 -7.17 4.96 -5.30
C ILE A 11 -8.41 4.09 -5.55
N GLU A 12 -8.53 3.48 -6.73
CA GLU A 12 -9.55 2.49 -7.06
C GLU A 12 -9.44 1.22 -6.20
N THR A 13 -8.25 0.90 -5.71
CA THR A 13 -8.06 -0.24 -4.83
C THR A 13 -8.40 0.09 -3.38
N ALA A 14 -9.04 -0.85 -2.69
CA ALA A 14 -9.41 -0.70 -1.29
C ALA A 14 -8.17 -0.44 -0.41
N ALA A 15 -7.06 -1.12 -0.71
CA ALA A 15 -5.82 -1.00 0.06
C ALA A 15 -5.30 0.45 0.06
N THR A 16 -5.12 1.08 -1.12
CA THR A 16 -4.69 2.50 -1.18
C THR A 16 -5.74 3.44 -0.60
N ARG A 17 -7.02 3.20 -0.88
CA ARG A 17 -8.12 4.06 -0.44
C ARG A 17 -8.22 4.13 1.08
N TYR A 18 -8.26 2.98 1.74
CA TYR A 18 -8.48 2.88 3.18
C TYR A 18 -7.20 2.92 4.01
N ARG A 19 -6.01 2.76 3.41
CA ARG A 19 -4.75 2.84 4.18
C ARG A 19 -4.02 4.16 4.02
N LEU A 20 -4.26 4.89 2.93
CA LEU A 20 -3.58 6.16 2.66
C LEU A 20 -4.57 7.28 2.34
N ALA A 21 -5.38 7.12 1.29
CA ALA A 21 -6.15 8.24 0.75
C ALA A 21 -7.14 8.83 1.76
N GLN A 22 -7.82 7.98 2.55
CA GLN A 22 -8.76 8.46 3.57
C GLN A 22 -8.11 9.25 4.71
N PHE A 23 -6.80 9.11 4.89
CA PHE A 23 -6.07 9.83 5.93
C PHE A 23 -5.51 11.17 5.46
N VAL A 24 -5.57 11.48 4.16
CA VAL A 24 -5.00 12.73 3.61
C VAL A 24 -5.58 13.96 4.31
N GLU A 25 -6.90 14.05 4.41
CA GLU A 25 -7.59 15.19 5.03
C GLU A 25 -7.45 15.20 6.57
N PRO A 26 -7.74 14.10 7.31
CA PRO A 26 -7.55 14.07 8.76
C PRO A 26 -6.10 14.36 9.20
N LEU A 27 -5.10 13.97 8.41
CA LEU A 27 -3.70 14.31 8.67
C LEU A 27 -3.41 15.78 8.39
N ALA A 28 -3.96 16.33 7.29
CA ALA A 28 -3.79 17.75 6.95
C ALA A 28 -4.34 18.67 8.04
N GLU A 29 -5.51 18.34 8.62
CA GLU A 29 -6.09 19.04 9.77
C GLU A 29 -5.15 19.07 11.00
N ARG A 30 -4.25 18.10 11.10
CA ARG A 30 -3.25 17.97 12.18
C ARG A 30 -1.88 18.50 11.76
N GLY A 31 -1.79 19.25 10.66
CA GLY A 31 -0.55 19.85 10.15
C GLY A 31 0.39 18.87 9.43
N ILE A 32 -0.13 17.72 9.00
CA ILE A 32 0.61 16.67 8.29
C ILE A 32 0.10 16.57 6.84
N GLU A 33 0.92 17.01 5.90
CA GLU A 33 0.61 16.98 4.47
C GLU A 33 1.01 15.63 3.86
N LEU A 34 0.05 14.71 3.72
CA LEU A 34 0.28 13.39 3.12
C LEU A 34 0.15 13.45 1.58
N ASN A 35 1.27 13.31 0.89
CA ASN A 35 1.35 13.29 -0.57
C ASN A 35 1.33 11.86 -1.10
N VAL A 36 0.15 11.34 -1.45
CA VAL A 36 0.00 9.96 -1.94
C VAL A 36 0.38 9.85 -3.42
N ARG A 37 1.38 9.00 -3.72
CA ARG A 37 1.86 8.67 -5.06
C ARG A 37 1.72 7.16 -5.29
N PRO A 38 0.73 6.71 -6.08
CA PRO A 38 0.63 5.30 -6.46
C PRO A 38 1.65 4.95 -7.55
N PHE A 39 2.14 3.70 -7.54
CA PHE A 39 3.06 3.20 -8.55
C PHE A 39 2.34 3.10 -9.89
N MET A 40 1.21 2.38 -9.93
CA MET A 40 0.38 2.30 -11.12
C MET A 40 -0.69 3.40 -11.11
N ASP A 41 -0.87 4.03 -12.26
CA ASP A 41 -2.01 4.89 -12.50
C ASP A 41 -3.29 4.08 -12.80
N SER A 42 -4.43 4.75 -12.73
CA SER A 42 -5.74 4.16 -13.02
C SER A 42 -5.83 3.52 -14.41
N LYS A 43 -5.13 4.06 -15.41
CA LYS A 43 -5.15 3.56 -16.79
C LYS A 43 -4.41 2.23 -16.88
N THR A 44 -3.21 2.15 -16.32
CA THR A 44 -2.38 0.94 -16.28
C THR A 44 -3.05 -0.13 -15.44
N PHE A 45 -3.64 0.24 -14.30
CA PHE A 45 -4.37 -0.69 -13.44
C PHE A 45 -5.55 -1.35 -14.16
N ARG A 46 -6.36 -0.59 -14.92
CA ARG A 46 -7.44 -1.18 -15.74
C ARG A 46 -6.91 -2.14 -16.82
N GLY A 47 -5.73 -1.86 -17.36
CA GLY A 47 -5.05 -2.72 -18.34
C GLY A 47 -4.68 -4.10 -17.81
N LEU A 48 -4.45 -4.27 -16.50
CA LEU A 48 -4.13 -5.58 -15.90
C LEU A 48 -5.29 -6.58 -16.00
N TYR A 49 -6.54 -6.08 -15.97
CA TYR A 49 -7.73 -6.92 -16.06
C TYR A 49 -8.10 -7.27 -17.50
N ASN A 50 -7.49 -6.61 -18.49
CA ASN A 50 -7.75 -6.85 -19.90
C ASN A 50 -6.50 -7.39 -20.62
N ARG A 51 -6.42 -8.73 -20.74
CA ARG A 51 -5.27 -9.43 -21.36
C ARG A 51 -4.98 -9.00 -22.80
N ALA A 52 -5.94 -8.42 -23.53
CA ALA A 52 -5.73 -7.94 -24.89
C ALA A 52 -4.82 -6.69 -24.99
N ASN A 53 -4.53 -6.02 -23.87
CA ASN A 53 -3.74 -4.78 -23.84
C ASN A 53 -2.35 -4.94 -23.21
N LEU A 54 -1.78 -6.15 -23.20
CA LEU A 54 -0.49 -6.44 -22.55
C LEU A 54 0.66 -5.46 -22.91
N PRO A 55 0.85 -5.03 -24.18
CA PRO A 55 1.90 -4.06 -24.51
C PRO A 55 1.71 -2.69 -23.83
N LYS A 56 0.46 -2.22 -23.75
CA LYS A 56 0.12 -0.96 -23.06
C LYS A 56 0.35 -1.08 -21.56
N THR A 57 0.03 -2.24 -20.98
CA THR A 57 0.29 -2.52 -19.56
C THR A 57 1.79 -2.52 -19.28
N ILE A 58 2.61 -3.18 -20.10
CA ILE A 58 4.08 -3.16 -19.95
C ILE A 58 4.63 -1.74 -20.04
N PHE A 59 4.19 -0.96 -21.04
CA PHE A 59 4.61 0.44 -21.17
C PHE A 59 4.23 1.27 -19.94
N GLY A 60 3.01 1.11 -19.42
CA GLY A 60 2.57 1.76 -18.19
C GLY A 60 3.38 1.38 -16.95
N LEU A 61 3.82 0.12 -16.84
CA LEU A 61 4.70 -0.31 -15.75
C LEU A 61 6.12 0.26 -15.89
N MET A 62 6.62 0.43 -17.12
CA MET A 62 7.91 1.07 -17.37
C MET A 62 7.88 2.55 -17.00
N THR A 63 6.84 3.29 -17.43
CA THR A 63 6.67 4.71 -17.07
C THR A 63 6.49 4.89 -15.56
N ALA A 64 5.77 3.98 -14.89
CA ALA A 64 5.67 3.92 -13.43
C ALA A 64 7.05 3.74 -12.77
N GLY A 65 7.90 2.88 -13.33
CA GLY A 65 9.29 2.69 -12.89
C GLY A 65 10.11 3.99 -12.93
N PHE A 66 10.02 4.75 -14.02
CA PHE A 66 10.66 6.07 -14.12
C PHE A 66 10.08 7.08 -13.13
N GLY A 67 8.76 7.02 -12.88
CA GLY A 67 8.09 7.82 -11.85
C GLY A 67 8.68 7.58 -10.46
N ARG A 68 8.97 6.32 -10.11
CA ARG A 68 9.61 5.97 -8.83
C ARG A 68 11.01 6.53 -8.69
N LEU A 69 11.79 6.58 -9.77
CA LEU A 69 13.12 7.22 -9.71
C LEU A 69 13.01 8.70 -9.36
N LYS A 70 12.01 9.39 -9.92
CA LYS A 70 11.70 10.76 -9.54
C LYS A 70 11.25 10.86 -8.08
N ASP A 71 10.42 9.92 -7.60
CA ASP A 71 10.01 9.89 -6.19
C ASP A 71 11.21 9.77 -5.25
N VAL A 72 12.21 8.96 -5.59
CA VAL A 72 13.47 8.87 -4.81
C VAL A 72 14.22 10.20 -4.77
N LEU A 73 14.32 10.89 -5.90
CA LEU A 73 14.99 12.19 -5.97
C LEU A 73 14.22 13.27 -5.21
N ASP A 74 12.89 13.24 -5.27
CA ASP A 74 12.01 14.14 -4.54
C ASP A 74 11.95 13.80 -3.04
N ALA A 75 12.35 12.60 -2.63
CA ALA A 75 12.17 12.10 -1.27
C ALA A 75 12.84 13.00 -0.22
N GLY A 76 13.96 13.64 -0.55
CA GLY A 76 14.64 14.60 0.33
C GLY A 76 13.88 15.91 0.58
N LYS A 77 12.76 16.15 -0.12
CA LYS A 77 11.85 17.29 0.12
C LYS A 77 10.79 16.99 1.19
N PHE A 78 10.76 15.77 1.71
CA PHE A 78 9.79 15.30 2.69
C PHE A 78 10.46 15.00 4.02
N ASP A 79 9.69 15.12 5.10
CA ASP A 79 10.16 14.86 6.46
C ASP A 79 10.13 13.35 6.78
N ALA A 80 9.25 12.59 6.12
CA ALA A 80 9.11 11.15 6.28
C ALA A 80 8.50 10.49 5.04
N MET A 81 8.67 9.17 4.93
CA MET A 81 8.04 8.34 3.91
C MET A 81 7.13 7.29 4.56
N LEU A 82 5.89 7.21 4.07
CA LEU A 82 4.91 6.19 4.44
C LEU A 82 4.70 5.24 3.26
N ILE A 83 5.10 3.99 3.39
CA ILE A 83 4.99 3.00 2.31
C ILE A 83 3.87 2.01 2.63
N GLN A 84 2.88 1.91 1.76
CA GLN A 84 1.80 0.93 1.86
C GLN A 84 2.20 -0.35 1.11
N ARG A 85 2.42 -1.43 1.87
CA ARG A 85 2.96 -2.74 1.47
C ARG A 85 4.35 -2.70 0.83
N GLU A 86 4.49 -2.02 -0.31
CA GLU A 86 5.72 -1.87 -1.09
C GLU A 86 5.61 -0.70 -2.07
N ALA A 87 6.74 -0.06 -2.38
CA ALA A 87 6.77 1.05 -3.34
C ALA A 87 6.82 0.58 -4.80
N MET A 88 7.14 -0.68 -5.08
CA MET A 88 7.11 -1.23 -6.44
C MET A 88 6.48 -2.61 -6.40
N LEU A 89 5.72 -3.01 -7.42
CA LEU A 89 5.08 -4.34 -7.45
C LEU A 89 6.03 -5.49 -7.78
N PHE A 90 7.24 -5.15 -8.23
CA PHE A 90 8.23 -6.09 -8.71
C PHE A 90 9.63 -5.61 -8.41
N GLY A 91 10.54 -6.56 -8.35
CA GLY A 91 11.95 -6.34 -8.08
C GLY A 91 12.24 -6.11 -6.60
N PRO A 92 13.54 -6.07 -6.25
CA PRO A 92 13.97 -5.79 -4.88
C PRO A 92 13.49 -4.39 -4.45
N PRO A 93 13.44 -4.11 -3.14
CA PRO A 93 13.02 -2.81 -2.62
C PRO A 93 14.10 -1.73 -2.82
N PHE A 94 14.57 -1.54 -4.06
CA PHE A 94 15.64 -0.61 -4.40
C PHE A 94 15.21 0.84 -4.20
N VAL A 95 13.98 1.20 -4.53
CA VAL A 95 13.46 2.57 -4.36
C VAL A 95 13.48 2.93 -2.89
N GLU A 96 12.97 2.02 -2.06
CA GLU A 96 12.91 2.17 -0.61
C GLU A 96 14.31 2.21 -0.02
N TRP A 97 15.21 1.33 -0.49
CA TRP A 97 16.60 1.29 -0.06
C TRP A 97 17.36 2.56 -0.42
N ILE A 98 17.22 3.09 -1.64
CA ILE A 98 17.91 4.30 -2.09
C ILE A 98 17.37 5.50 -1.33
N ALA A 99 16.05 5.66 -1.22
CA ALA A 99 15.45 6.77 -0.48
C ALA A 99 15.92 6.76 0.99
N LYS A 100 15.86 5.60 1.65
CA LYS A 100 16.29 5.48 3.05
C LYS A 100 17.81 5.62 3.22
N SER A 101 18.63 5.06 2.34
CA SER A 101 20.09 5.01 2.53
C SER A 101 20.79 6.29 2.07
N TRP A 102 20.29 6.90 1.00
CA TRP A 102 20.89 8.11 0.44
C TRP A 102 20.29 9.39 1.05
N GLN A 103 18.95 9.48 1.12
CA GLN A 103 18.28 10.68 1.64
C GLN A 103 18.10 10.65 3.17
N LYS A 104 18.31 9.49 3.82
CA LYS A 104 18.20 9.29 5.27
C LYS A 104 16.86 9.71 5.87
N ILE A 105 15.80 9.68 5.07
CA ILE A 105 14.45 9.98 5.53
C ILE A 105 13.88 8.81 6.35
N PRO A 106 13.16 9.08 7.46
CA PRO A 106 12.53 8.04 8.25
C PRO A 106 11.43 7.33 7.46
N LEU A 107 11.39 6.01 7.59
CA LEU A 107 10.46 5.13 6.89
C LEU A 107 9.42 4.60 7.88
N VAL A 108 8.14 4.85 7.59
CA VAL A 108 7.00 4.15 8.19
C VAL A 108 6.45 3.17 7.16
N LEU A 109 6.27 1.92 7.56
CA LEU A 109 5.69 0.88 6.71
C LEU A 109 4.24 0.63 7.14
N ASP A 110 3.32 0.49 6.20
CA ASP A 110 1.93 0.08 6.43
C ASP A 110 1.68 -1.30 5.84
N LEU A 111 1.28 -2.23 6.70
CA LEU A 111 0.95 -3.62 6.36
C LEU A 111 -0.50 -3.91 6.76
N ASP A 112 -1.40 -3.80 5.81
CA ASP A 112 -2.82 -4.15 5.97
C ASP A 112 -3.13 -5.63 5.73
N ASP A 113 -2.20 -6.36 5.12
CA ASP A 113 -2.32 -7.77 4.76
C ASP A 113 -1.01 -8.51 5.04
N ALA A 114 -1.08 -9.84 5.12
CA ALA A 114 0.06 -10.71 5.38
C ALA A 114 0.94 -10.89 4.14
N SER A 115 1.44 -9.78 3.58
CA SER A 115 2.29 -9.75 2.37
C SER A 115 3.64 -10.45 2.53
N TYR A 116 4.04 -10.79 3.76
CA TYR A 116 5.22 -11.60 4.07
C TYR A 116 4.98 -13.10 3.82
N ILE A 117 3.73 -13.55 3.74
CA ILE A 117 3.41 -14.94 3.43
C ILE A 117 3.56 -15.13 1.92
N PRO A 118 4.46 -16.02 1.46
CA PRO A 118 4.65 -16.26 0.04
C PRO A 118 3.35 -16.79 -0.58
N GLN A 119 2.83 -16.07 -1.57
CA GLN A 119 1.72 -16.55 -2.39
C GLN A 119 2.25 -17.01 -3.73
N THR A 120 2.05 -18.28 -4.06
CA THR A 120 2.33 -18.80 -5.40
C THR A 120 1.35 -18.17 -6.38
N SER A 121 1.85 -17.44 -7.37
CA SER A 121 0.99 -16.88 -8.40
C SER A 121 0.39 -18.02 -9.24
N LEU A 122 -0.92 -18.26 -9.09
CA LEU A 122 -1.64 -19.26 -9.89
C LEU A 122 -1.63 -18.92 -11.39
N VAL A 123 -1.49 -17.62 -11.72
CA VAL A 123 -1.56 -17.11 -13.10
C VAL A 123 -0.19 -17.10 -13.78
N TYR A 124 0.88 -16.79 -13.05
CA TYR A 124 2.22 -16.56 -13.61
C TYR A 124 3.30 -17.53 -13.06
N GLY A 125 2.89 -18.50 -12.25
CA GLY A 125 3.74 -19.57 -11.73
C GLY A 125 4.95 -19.07 -10.93
N LYS A 126 6.05 -19.84 -10.99
CA LYS A 126 7.30 -19.56 -10.27
C LYS A 126 7.96 -18.25 -10.71
N ILE A 127 7.84 -17.86 -11.99
CA ILE A 127 8.42 -16.63 -12.52
C ILE A 127 7.73 -15.41 -11.90
N GLY A 128 6.40 -15.39 -11.87
CA GLY A 128 5.66 -14.30 -11.21
C GLY A 128 5.90 -14.23 -9.70
N THR A 129 6.17 -15.38 -9.07
CA THR A 129 6.49 -15.45 -7.64
C THR A 129 7.90 -14.90 -7.36
N ALA A 130 8.89 -15.21 -8.19
CA ALA A 130 10.25 -14.66 -8.08
C ALA A 130 10.28 -13.15 -8.37
N LEU A 131 9.46 -12.68 -9.31
CA LEU A 131 9.37 -11.26 -9.67
C LEU A 131 8.84 -10.39 -8.52
N LYS A 132 7.99 -10.95 -7.65
CA LYS A 132 7.53 -10.31 -6.40
C LYS A 132 8.60 -10.25 -5.30
N PHE A 133 9.77 -10.84 -5.53
CA PHE A 133 10.92 -10.84 -4.63
C PHE A 133 10.58 -11.36 -3.21
N PRO A 134 10.56 -12.69 -3.02
CA PRO A 134 10.32 -13.30 -1.72
C PRO A 134 11.29 -12.74 -0.66
N GLY A 135 10.76 -12.17 0.43
CA GLY A 135 11.55 -11.51 1.49
C GLY A 135 11.67 -9.99 1.37
N LYS A 136 11.05 -9.37 0.35
CA LYS A 136 10.95 -7.91 0.25
C LYS A 136 10.28 -7.29 1.46
N THR A 137 9.14 -7.84 1.89
CA THR A 137 8.41 -7.35 3.06
C THR A 137 9.27 -7.37 4.32
N ASP A 138 10.01 -8.45 4.57
CA ASP A 138 10.90 -8.54 5.74
C ASP A 138 12.06 -7.55 5.65
N SER A 139 12.57 -7.26 4.43
CA SER A 139 13.56 -6.22 4.22
C SER A 139 13.01 -4.83 4.55
N LEU A 140 11.77 -4.53 4.13
CA LEU A 140 11.10 -3.28 4.45
C LEU A 140 10.83 -3.15 5.95
N ILE A 141 10.39 -4.22 6.62
CA ILE A 141 10.22 -4.25 8.08
C ILE A 141 11.54 -3.90 8.78
N LYS A 142 12.65 -4.51 8.35
CA LYS A 142 13.99 -4.23 8.90
C LYS A 142 14.42 -2.78 8.71
N TRP A 143 14.00 -2.12 7.64
CA TRP A 143 14.38 -0.74 7.35
C TRP A 143 13.46 0.30 7.97
N ALA A 144 12.23 -0.08 8.31
CA ALA A 144 11.26 0.82 8.90
C ALA A 144 11.66 1.22 10.33
N GLU A 145 11.38 2.48 10.65
CA GLU A 145 11.43 3.03 12.01
C GLU A 145 10.25 2.51 12.83
N THR A 146 9.08 2.41 12.19
CA THR A 146 7.86 1.85 12.76
C THR A 146 7.00 1.23 11.67
N VAL A 147 6.27 0.17 12.02
CA VAL A 147 5.34 -0.50 11.12
C VAL A 147 3.92 -0.36 11.66
N THR A 148 3.05 0.27 10.88
CA THR A 148 1.60 0.25 11.10
C THR A 148 1.01 -1.06 10.56
N CYS A 149 0.20 -1.71 11.39
CA CYS A 149 -0.29 -3.08 11.14
C CYS A 149 -1.82 -3.08 11.13
N GLY A 150 -2.43 -3.67 10.10
CA GLY A 150 -3.88 -3.76 9.95
C GLY A 150 -4.56 -4.65 10.99
N ASN A 151 -3.81 -5.50 11.69
CA ASN A 151 -4.33 -6.35 12.74
C ASN A 151 -3.22 -6.84 13.70
N PRO A 152 -3.58 -7.43 14.86
CA PRO A 152 -2.61 -7.97 15.82
C PRO A 152 -1.77 -9.16 15.30
N VAL A 153 -2.24 -9.90 14.29
CA VAL A 153 -1.48 -11.02 13.71
C VAL A 153 -0.24 -10.50 12.99
N ILE A 154 -0.41 -9.50 12.12
CA ILE A 154 0.68 -8.85 11.40
C ILE A 154 1.62 -8.15 12.40
N ALA A 155 1.08 -7.49 13.43
CA ALA A 155 1.88 -6.86 14.46
C ALA A 155 2.80 -7.85 15.18
N ARG A 156 2.31 -9.05 15.50
CA ARG A 156 3.14 -10.12 16.09
C ARG A 156 4.31 -10.51 15.19
N HIS A 157 4.08 -10.65 13.88
CA HIS A 157 5.15 -10.93 12.90
C HIS A 157 6.22 -9.84 12.90
N VAL A 158 5.81 -8.57 12.89
CA VAL A 158 6.73 -7.42 12.96
C VAL A 158 7.53 -7.42 14.26
N THR A 159 6.85 -7.59 15.41
CA THR A 159 7.54 -7.59 16.72
C THR A 159 8.50 -8.76 16.88
N ALA A 160 8.19 -9.93 16.28
CA ALA A 160 9.08 -11.08 16.27
C ALA A 160 10.38 -10.81 15.49
N GLN A 161 10.40 -9.81 14.61
CA GLN A 161 11.61 -9.32 13.92
C GLN A 161 12.34 -8.21 14.70
N GLY A 162 11.91 -7.88 15.92
CA GLY A 162 12.53 -6.86 16.76
C GLY A 162 12.18 -5.43 16.35
N LYS A 163 11.04 -5.22 15.69
CA LYS A 163 10.60 -3.90 15.21
C LYS A 163 9.37 -3.38 15.95
N ASN A 164 9.25 -2.05 16.02
CA ASN A 164 8.10 -1.39 16.61
C ASN A 164 6.86 -1.56 15.70
N ALA A 165 5.77 -2.06 16.29
CA ALA A 165 4.52 -2.31 15.60
C ALA A 165 3.38 -1.51 16.25
N VAL A 166 2.63 -0.76 15.45
CA VAL A 166 1.44 -0.02 15.88
C VAL A 166 0.22 -0.59 15.17
N VAL A 167 -0.76 -1.09 15.91
CA VAL A 167 -1.99 -1.61 15.30
C VAL A 167 -2.91 -0.46 14.91
N ILE A 168 -3.13 -0.30 13.61
CA ILE A 168 -4.11 0.62 13.03
C ILE A 168 -4.99 -0.22 12.12
N PRO A 169 -6.18 -0.65 12.56
CA PRO A 169 -7.05 -1.48 11.72
C PRO A 169 -7.55 -0.72 10.50
N THR A 170 -8.07 -1.44 9.51
CA THR A 170 -8.78 -0.79 8.41
C THR A 170 -10.07 -0.19 8.95
N VAL A 171 -10.16 1.14 8.90
CA VAL A 171 -11.31 1.91 9.36
C VAL A 171 -12.13 2.41 8.18
N VAL A 172 -13.38 2.80 8.46
CA VAL A 172 -14.28 3.43 7.50
C VAL A 172 -14.70 4.80 8.00
N ASP A 173 -14.96 5.71 7.06
CA ASP A 173 -15.54 7.02 7.36
C ASP A 173 -17.00 6.85 7.82
N THR A 174 -17.27 7.19 9.08
CA THR A 174 -18.61 7.06 9.69
C THR A 174 -19.61 8.11 9.21
N ASN A 175 -19.15 9.19 8.55
CA ASN A 175 -20.05 10.13 7.87
C ASN A 175 -20.58 9.53 6.57
N LYS A 176 -19.80 8.64 5.93
CA LYS A 176 -20.19 7.94 4.69
C LYS A 176 -20.89 6.61 4.96
N PHE A 177 -20.38 5.83 5.90
CA PHE A 177 -20.89 4.51 6.26
C PHE A 177 -21.65 4.60 7.58
N CYS A 178 -22.93 4.97 7.48
CA CYS A 178 -23.84 5.05 8.62
C CYS A 178 -24.83 3.87 8.63
N PRO A 179 -25.20 3.34 9.81
CA PRO A 179 -26.26 2.35 9.93
C PRO A 179 -27.57 2.92 9.36
N ARG A 180 -28.21 2.18 8.45
CA ARG A 180 -29.57 2.50 8.02
C ARG A 180 -30.54 2.14 9.15
N GLN A 181 -31.61 2.91 9.30
CA GLN A 181 -32.71 2.51 10.17
C GLN A 181 -33.29 1.17 9.70
N PRO A 182 -33.53 0.21 10.61
CA PRO A 182 -34.06 -1.09 10.24
C PRO A 182 -35.47 -0.94 9.65
N ASP A 183 -35.70 -1.60 8.52
CA ASP A 183 -37.04 -1.73 7.95
C ASP A 183 -37.78 -2.84 8.70
N LEU A 184 -38.55 -2.45 9.71
CA LEU A 184 -39.30 -3.37 10.58
C LEU A 184 -40.43 -4.09 9.84
N GLN A 185 -40.77 -3.71 8.60
CA GLN A 185 -41.82 -4.35 7.81
C GLN A 185 -41.29 -5.46 6.90
N ASN A 186 -39.96 -5.57 6.76
CA ASN A 186 -39.35 -6.55 5.88
C ASN A 186 -38.98 -7.81 6.66
N GLU A 187 -39.87 -8.81 6.64
CA GLU A 187 -39.68 -10.09 7.33
C GLU A 187 -38.68 -11.03 6.64
N LYS A 188 -38.15 -10.65 5.47
CA LYS A 188 -37.23 -11.49 4.71
C LYS A 188 -35.80 -11.33 5.21
N LEU A 189 -35.14 -12.45 5.53
CA LEU A 189 -33.70 -12.50 5.77
C LEU A 189 -32.95 -12.14 4.49
N ILE A 190 -32.15 -11.08 4.55
CA ILE A 190 -31.27 -10.64 3.45
C ILE A 190 -29.82 -10.90 3.86
N ILE A 191 -29.11 -11.70 3.07
CA ILE A 191 -27.67 -11.91 3.21
C ILE A 191 -26.96 -11.07 2.14
N GLY A 192 -26.19 -10.08 2.57
CA GLY A 192 -25.36 -9.26 1.69
C GLY A 192 -23.92 -9.79 1.63
N TRP A 193 -23.31 -9.74 0.44
CA TRP A 193 -21.89 -10.04 0.25
C TRP A 193 -21.20 -8.91 -0.51
N ILE A 194 -20.01 -8.53 -0.01
CA ILE A 194 -19.11 -7.56 -0.63
C ILE A 194 -17.73 -8.21 -0.66
N GLY A 195 -17.12 -8.28 -1.85
CA GLY A 195 -15.78 -8.85 -2.07
C GLY A 195 -15.16 -8.40 -3.37
#